data_AF-G5DWA2-F1
#
_entry.id   AF-G5DWA2-F1
#
_cell.length_a   1.000
_cell.length_b   1.000
_cell.length_c   1.000
_cell.angle_alpha   90.00
_cell.angle_beta   90.00
_cell.angle_gamma   90.00
#
_symmetry.space_group_name_H-M   'P 1'
#
loop_
_entity.id
_entity.type
_entity.pdbx_description
1 polymer ?
#
loop_
_entity_poly.entity_id
_entity_poly.type
_entity_poly.pdbx_seq_one_letter_code
_entity_poly.pdbx_strand_id
1 'polypeptide(L)'
;RYPEGVPLITMFIHPSMIEMLDASVDDAIERNSWIDSLTILPTLCGSQDAYKILSLCPSVQSALKSNKALIVGETYVLSDGFIKDVFSRLEKDMPSLAVASLSTPMLGDGKQLTKESKGGRDSARSSELNEESGGRAGTERGSKKKKGKSSGNSKSSTIEIAQDNEEVIPTKSKKNQRKGKDSSASHVSESKRSKENNVDVPSEDWIIDKILALVPEFEEQGIDDREAVLKPLANHLRPMLLTSWNEKRKAMLAENSDRMKHVLDNMQKKLDESYLNMQLYEKALDLFEDDQSTSVVLHRHLLRTTGTSIVDFLLINLDVYNKLRNGITVEESQSSEPISLSPGERSSLAKNLHGSLSAKASALVESLDGKRVDTFMTALSAAAEESGLYLRKLDKKLEKALVHSYRKDLTSQVSLETDPVSLLPKVVSSLYMKVYNKALQAPGRAMFTAVSRLKGKLDDSAYKTLMDYHSATVALLSLMSAPSNDEEGGSADQISSKKEFLESLMPTLKSLVLGTPLAQE
;
A
#
# COMPACT_ATOMS: atom_id res chain seq x y z
N ARG A 1 51.59 50.30 29.85
CA ARG A 1 50.99 48.95 29.84
C ARG A 1 49.84 48.97 30.84
N TYR A 2 48.67 48.44 30.49
CA TYR A 2 47.58 48.27 31.45
C TYR A 2 47.89 47.03 32.30
N PRO A 3 48.09 47.16 33.64
CA PRO A 3 48.55 46.02 34.45
C PRO A 3 47.47 44.95 34.65
N GLU A 4 46.20 45.37 34.64
CA GLU A 4 45.01 44.53 34.83
C GLU A 4 44.26 44.27 33.50
N GLY A 5 44.82 44.73 32.37
CA GLY A 5 44.17 44.63 31.07
C GLY A 5 44.22 43.21 30.50
N VAL A 6 43.06 42.62 30.23
CA VAL A 6 42.93 41.28 29.64
C VAL A 6 43.13 41.38 28.12
N PRO A 7 44.11 40.66 27.52
CA PRO A 7 44.33 40.67 26.08
C PRO A 7 43.27 39.81 25.37
N LEU A 8 42.52 40.41 24.45
CA LEU A 8 41.60 39.72 23.55
C LEU A 8 42.32 39.29 22.25
N ILE A 9 41.72 39.45 21.08
CA ILE A 9 42.33 39.15 19.78
C ILE A 9 42.70 40.47 19.07
N THR A 10 41.82 41.46 19.10
CA THR A 10 42.09 42.79 18.51
C THR A 10 42.55 43.85 19.52
N MET A 11 42.22 43.68 20.81
CA MET A 11 42.34 44.74 21.83
C MET A 11 42.71 44.24 23.23
N PHE A 12 42.80 45.17 24.19
CA PHE A 12 42.84 44.87 25.63
C PHE A 12 41.60 45.46 26.30
N ILE A 13 40.96 44.70 27.19
CA ILE A 13 39.79 45.15 27.96
C ILE A 13 40.07 45.21 29.47
N HIS A 14 39.21 45.91 30.21
CA HIS A 14 39.21 45.89 31.67
C HIS A 14 38.38 44.68 32.19
N PRO A 15 38.76 44.02 33.31
CA PRO A 15 38.04 42.84 33.80
C PRO A 15 36.55 43.06 34.05
N SER A 16 36.14 44.28 34.40
CA SER A 16 34.71 44.63 34.61
C SER A 16 33.83 44.48 33.37
N MET A 17 34.40 44.36 32.16
CA MET A 17 33.64 43.99 30.96
C MET A 17 33.27 42.49 30.94
N ILE A 18 34.10 41.63 31.53
CA ILE A 18 33.79 40.21 31.73
C ILE A 18 32.69 40.10 32.79
N GLU A 19 32.82 40.83 33.91
CA GLU A 19 31.81 40.86 34.99
C GLU A 19 30.44 41.36 34.51
N MET A 20 30.41 42.42 33.69
CA MET A 20 29.18 42.98 33.11
C MET A 20 28.47 41.99 32.17
N LEU A 21 29.23 41.33 31.28
CA LEU A 21 28.69 40.33 30.37
C LEU A 21 28.27 39.05 31.11
N ASP A 22 29.04 38.61 32.10
CA ASP A 22 28.74 37.43 32.92
C ASP A 22 27.41 37.61 33.67
N ALA A 23 27.21 38.74 34.35
CA ALA A 23 25.97 39.04 35.07
C ALA A 23 24.74 39.12 34.14
N SER A 24 24.92 39.59 32.91
CA SER A 24 23.83 39.69 31.93
C SER A 24 23.51 38.33 31.26
N VAL A 25 24.52 37.47 31.11
CA VAL A 25 24.34 36.09 30.67
C VAL A 25 23.70 35.23 31.78
N ASP A 26 24.07 35.46 33.04
CA ASP A 26 23.48 34.77 34.20
C ASP A 26 21.97 35.06 34.29
N ASP A 27 21.58 36.34 34.21
CA ASP A 27 20.18 36.78 34.18
C ASP A 27 19.41 36.18 32.99
N ALA A 28 20.00 36.13 31.79
CA ALA A 28 19.40 35.50 30.62
C ALA A 28 19.21 33.97 30.79
N ILE A 29 20.13 33.31 31.49
CA ILE A 29 20.04 31.87 31.78
C ILE A 29 18.98 31.60 32.86
N GLU A 30 18.90 32.40 33.92
CA GLU A 30 17.84 32.29 34.93
C GLU A 30 16.45 32.57 34.36
N ARG A 31 16.32 33.55 33.46
CA ARG A 31 15.06 33.90 32.78
C ARG A 31 14.63 32.91 31.70
N ASN A 32 15.46 31.93 31.35
CA ASN A 32 15.23 31.01 30.23
C ASN A 32 15.10 31.73 28.87
N SER A 33 15.91 32.77 28.64
CA SER A 33 15.96 33.55 27.40
C SER A 33 17.25 33.27 26.60
N TRP A 34 17.58 34.16 25.68
CA TRP A 34 18.85 34.23 24.97
C TRP A 34 19.41 35.66 25.06
N ILE A 35 20.68 35.85 24.71
CA ILE A 35 21.33 37.15 24.67
C ILE A 35 22.46 37.18 23.63
N ASP A 36 22.59 38.27 22.88
CA ASP A 36 23.77 38.53 22.04
C ASP A 36 24.76 39.42 22.80
N SER A 37 25.99 38.93 22.95
CA SER A 37 27.06 39.66 23.64
C SER A 37 27.47 40.96 22.93
N LEU A 38 27.28 41.11 21.61
CA LEU A 38 27.59 42.37 20.93
C LEU A 38 26.63 43.51 21.28
N THR A 39 25.44 43.22 21.84
CA THR A 39 24.52 44.25 22.35
C THR A 39 24.99 44.90 23.66
N ILE A 40 25.86 44.22 24.41
CA ILE A 40 26.45 44.69 25.68
C ILE A 40 27.86 45.26 25.46
N LEU A 41 28.62 44.63 24.57
CA LEU A 41 30.02 44.96 24.35
C LEU A 41 30.19 46.25 23.53
N PRO A 42 31.27 47.02 23.75
CA PRO A 42 31.59 48.16 22.90
C PRO A 42 31.74 47.75 21.43
N THR A 43 31.23 48.56 20.51
CA THR A 43 31.17 48.31 19.05
C THR A 43 32.51 48.09 18.34
N LEU A 44 33.63 48.17 19.05
CA LEU A 44 34.96 47.78 18.57
C LEU A 44 35.20 46.27 18.69
N CYS A 45 34.41 45.53 19.47
CA CYS A 45 34.58 44.09 19.69
C CYS A 45 34.00 43.31 18.51
N GLY A 46 34.84 42.51 17.82
CA GLY A 46 34.36 41.53 16.84
C GLY A 46 33.82 40.25 17.49
N SER A 47 33.21 39.36 16.70
CA SER A 47 32.67 38.07 17.18
C SER A 47 33.72 37.24 17.94
N GLN A 48 34.94 37.21 17.40
CA GLN A 48 36.11 36.54 17.97
C GLN A 48 36.52 37.10 19.34
N ASP A 49 36.46 38.43 19.51
CA ASP A 49 36.74 39.07 20.80
C ASP A 49 35.61 38.77 21.80
N ALA A 50 34.35 38.87 21.36
CA ALA A 50 33.17 38.59 22.17
C ALA A 50 33.13 37.13 22.68
N TYR A 51 33.39 36.15 21.80
CA TYR A 51 33.55 34.74 22.16
C TYR A 51 34.65 34.54 23.20
N LYS A 52 35.77 35.26 23.06
CA LYS A 52 36.87 35.20 24.02
C LYS A 52 36.49 35.80 25.38
N ILE A 53 35.67 36.85 25.43
CA ILE A 53 35.10 37.35 26.70
C ILE A 53 34.14 36.33 27.31
N LEU A 54 33.20 35.79 26.52
CA LEU A 54 32.27 34.72 26.95
C LEU A 54 33.00 33.50 27.50
N SER A 55 34.15 33.13 26.95
CA SER A 55 34.97 32.01 27.46
C SER A 55 35.54 32.24 28.88
N LEU A 56 35.63 33.51 29.30
CA LEU A 56 36.14 33.92 30.62
C LEU A 56 35.03 34.11 31.66
N CYS A 57 33.77 34.30 31.23
CA CYS A 57 32.59 34.47 32.08
C CYS A 57 32.29 33.21 32.93
N PRO A 58 32.38 33.27 34.29
CA PRO A 58 32.07 32.15 35.19
C PRO A 58 30.72 31.45 34.94
N SER A 59 29.64 32.18 34.70
CA SER A 59 28.31 31.61 34.47
C SER A 59 28.19 30.94 33.10
N VAL A 60 28.85 31.47 32.06
CA VAL A 60 29.01 30.75 30.77
C VAL A 60 29.74 29.42 30.99
N GLN A 61 30.86 29.43 31.70
CA GLN A 61 31.61 28.20 31.98
C GLN A 61 30.82 27.20 32.83
N SER A 62 30.02 27.67 33.78
CA SER A 62 29.15 26.84 34.62
C SER A 62 28.01 26.23 33.81
N ALA A 63 27.36 27.03 32.97
CA ALA A 63 26.22 26.60 32.14
C ALA A 63 26.64 25.62 31.05
N LEU A 64 27.79 25.83 30.37
CA LEU A 64 28.32 24.87 29.41
C LEU A 64 28.68 23.53 30.07
N LYS A 65 29.33 23.53 31.24
CA LYS A 65 29.66 22.30 32.00
C LYS A 65 28.43 21.55 32.50
N SER A 66 27.31 22.23 32.70
CA SER A 66 26.04 21.64 33.14
C SER A 66 25.00 21.48 32.03
N ASN A 67 25.37 21.74 30.78
CA ASN A 67 24.50 21.71 29.59
C ASN A 67 23.21 22.57 29.75
N LYS A 68 23.34 23.71 30.45
CA LYS A 68 22.27 24.70 30.68
C LYS A 68 22.26 25.86 29.66
N ALA A 69 23.28 25.96 28.81
CA ALA A 69 23.34 26.96 27.75
C ALA A 69 24.14 26.43 26.54
N LEU A 70 23.91 27.06 25.39
CA LEU A 70 24.61 26.83 24.12
C LEU A 70 25.14 28.16 23.60
N ILE A 71 26.40 28.20 23.14
CA ILE A 71 26.93 29.35 22.38
C ILE A 71 26.69 29.10 20.88
N VAL A 72 26.18 30.11 20.20
CA VAL A 72 25.82 30.11 18.76
C VAL A 72 26.38 31.38 18.11
N GLY A 73 26.76 31.33 16.84
CA GLY A 73 27.26 32.51 16.09
C GLY A 73 28.49 33.19 16.71
N GLU A 74 29.24 32.49 17.57
CA GLU A 74 30.31 33.01 18.43
C GLU A 74 29.87 34.03 19.51
N THR A 75 28.79 34.77 19.31
CA THR A 75 28.37 35.89 20.18
C THR A 75 27.08 35.66 20.97
N TYR A 76 26.22 34.73 20.53
CA TYR A 76 24.91 34.48 21.14
C TYR A 76 25.01 33.40 22.21
N VAL A 77 24.42 33.63 23.38
CA VAL A 77 24.23 32.62 24.42
C VAL A 77 22.73 32.33 24.54
N LEU A 78 22.37 31.07 24.31
CA LEU A 78 20.98 30.58 24.38
C LEU A 78 20.86 29.67 25.60
N SER A 79 19.87 29.91 26.46
CA SER A 79 19.60 29.01 27.58
C SER A 79 18.97 27.69 27.11
N ASP A 80 19.20 26.62 27.87
CA ASP A 80 18.55 25.31 27.70
C ASP A 80 17.01 25.42 27.84
N GLY A 81 16.52 26.33 28.69
CA GLY A 81 15.10 26.62 28.80
C GLY A 81 14.50 27.24 27.53
N PHE A 82 15.18 28.22 26.92
CA PHE A 82 14.78 28.79 25.62
C PHE A 82 14.77 27.73 24.52
N ILE A 83 15.85 26.94 24.42
CA ILE A 83 15.97 25.85 23.44
C ILE A 83 14.83 24.82 23.63
N LYS A 84 14.47 24.50 24.87
CA LYS A 84 13.35 23.60 25.19
C LYS A 84 11.98 24.17 24.86
N ASP A 85 11.73 25.47 25.06
CA ASP A 85 10.46 26.09 24.67
C ASP A 85 10.30 26.09 23.15
N VAL A 86 11.31 26.56 22.40
CA VAL A 86 11.35 26.53 20.92
C VAL A 86 11.16 25.09 20.42
N PHE A 87 11.90 24.12 20.97
CA PHE A 87 11.71 22.70 20.69
C PHE A 87 10.26 22.25 20.90
N SER A 88 9.65 22.58 22.05
CA SER A 88 8.29 22.15 22.40
C SER A 88 7.19 22.72 21.50
N ARG A 89 7.47 23.84 20.82
CA ARG A 89 6.58 24.45 19.83
C ARG A 89 6.74 23.76 18.47
N LEU A 90 7.98 23.61 18.00
CA LEU A 90 8.29 22.85 16.77
C LEU A 90 7.75 21.41 16.83
N GLU A 91 7.88 20.76 17.98
CA GLU A 91 7.42 19.37 18.20
C GLU A 91 5.89 19.20 18.13
N LYS A 92 5.11 20.26 18.38
CA LYS A 92 3.64 20.25 18.22
C LYS A 92 3.22 20.37 16.76
N ASP A 93 4.03 21.01 15.93
CA ASP A 93 3.75 21.21 14.50
C ASP A 93 4.20 20.01 13.64
N MET A 94 5.15 19.20 14.11
CA MET A 94 5.66 18.00 13.43
C MET A 94 4.59 17.08 12.80
N PRO A 95 3.44 16.75 13.45
CA PRO A 95 2.39 15.93 12.86
C PRO A 95 1.78 16.51 11.58
N SER A 96 1.76 17.85 11.44
CA SER A 96 1.21 18.51 10.24
C SER A 96 2.08 18.27 9.00
N LEU A 97 3.40 18.14 9.18
CA LEU A 97 4.37 17.86 8.11
C LEU A 97 4.15 16.44 7.53
N ALA A 98 3.93 15.46 8.39
CA ALA A 98 3.62 14.08 7.97
C ALA A 98 2.31 14.00 7.16
N VAL A 99 1.24 14.69 7.61
CA VAL A 99 -0.05 14.73 6.89
C VAL A 99 0.05 15.51 5.56
N ALA A 100 0.81 16.60 5.52
CA ALA A 100 1.07 17.33 4.27
C ALA A 100 1.85 16.47 3.24
N SER A 101 2.82 15.69 3.71
CA SER A 101 3.58 14.75 2.87
C SER A 101 2.71 13.61 2.32
N LEU A 102 1.66 13.19 3.03
CA LEU A 102 0.68 12.20 2.54
C LEU A 102 -0.32 12.81 1.53
N SER A 103 -0.49 14.13 1.56
CA SER A 103 -1.50 14.85 0.77
C SER A 103 -0.97 15.41 -0.55
N THR A 104 0.34 15.35 -0.78
CA THR A 104 1.00 16.00 -1.93
C THR A 104 1.31 14.97 -3.02
N PRO A 105 0.59 14.96 -4.17
CA PRO A 105 0.97 14.12 -5.30
C PRO A 105 2.30 14.64 -5.87
N MET A 106 3.37 13.86 -5.74
CA MET A 106 4.70 14.26 -6.18
C MET A 106 4.77 14.35 -7.71
N LEU A 107 4.52 15.54 -8.27
CA LEU A 107 4.89 15.85 -9.65
C LEU A 107 6.42 15.79 -9.75
N GLY A 108 6.93 14.74 -10.38
CA GLY A 108 8.29 14.76 -10.89
C GLY A 108 8.35 15.62 -12.15
N ASP A 109 9.14 16.70 -12.11
CA ASP A 109 9.75 17.27 -13.30
C ASP A 109 11.25 17.47 -13.06
N GLY A 110 12.05 17.27 -14.10
CA GLY A 110 13.50 17.24 -14.02
C GLY A 110 14.15 18.38 -14.77
N LYS A 111 14.79 19.31 -14.06
CA LYS A 111 15.67 20.33 -14.66
C LYS A 111 17.12 20.20 -14.21
N GLN A 112 17.75 19.20 -14.83
CA GLN A 112 19.05 19.29 -15.49
C GLN A 112 19.94 20.48 -15.10
N LEU A 113 21.09 20.19 -14.47
CA LEU A 113 22.15 21.15 -14.18
C LEU A 113 22.63 21.87 -15.45
N THR A 114 22.43 23.19 -15.51
CA THR A 114 23.00 24.07 -16.54
C THR A 114 24.47 24.35 -16.26
N LYS A 115 25.37 23.54 -16.83
CA LYS A 115 26.81 23.80 -16.81
C LYS A 115 27.27 24.48 -18.11
N GLU A 116 27.02 25.78 -18.23
CA GLU A 116 27.63 26.57 -19.29
C GLU A 116 29.11 26.87 -19.00
N SER A 117 29.99 26.58 -19.97
CA SER A 117 31.17 27.41 -20.33
C SER A 117 32.12 26.70 -21.29
N LYS A 118 31.88 26.83 -22.61
CA LYS A 118 32.82 27.41 -23.61
C LYS A 118 32.60 26.91 -25.05
N GLY A 119 32.09 27.81 -25.88
CA GLY A 119 32.65 28.14 -27.20
C GLY A 119 32.43 27.19 -28.39
N GLY A 120 31.93 27.74 -29.50
CA GLY A 120 31.99 27.04 -30.80
C GLY A 120 30.83 27.30 -31.77
N ARG A 121 30.72 28.53 -32.26
CA ARG A 121 30.20 28.96 -33.59
C ARG A 121 29.48 27.95 -34.51
N ASP A 122 28.39 28.43 -35.11
CA ASP A 122 27.98 28.27 -36.52
C ASP A 122 27.59 26.83 -37.02
N SER A 123 26.62 26.59 -37.91
CA SER A 123 25.53 27.40 -38.48
C SER A 123 24.50 26.49 -39.22
N ALA A 124 23.32 27.03 -39.54
CA ALA A 124 22.42 26.67 -40.66
C ALA A 124 21.79 25.24 -40.82
N ARG A 125 20.44 25.23 -40.65
CA ARG A 125 19.42 24.81 -41.67
C ARG A 125 19.35 23.36 -42.23
N SER A 126 18.30 22.65 -41.78
CA SER A 126 17.18 22.04 -42.56
C SER A 126 17.38 20.97 -43.66
N SER A 127 16.39 20.06 -43.74
CA SER A 127 15.97 19.23 -44.90
C SER A 127 16.87 18.04 -45.29
N GLU A 128 16.40 16.86 -45.75
CA GLU A 128 15.05 16.22 -45.76
C GLU A 128 15.16 14.68 -45.98
N LEU A 129 14.06 13.97 -45.67
CA LEU A 129 13.51 12.75 -46.32
C LEU A 129 14.40 11.60 -46.89
N ASN A 130 14.31 10.45 -46.19
CA ASN A 130 13.64 9.20 -46.66
C ASN A 130 14.36 8.10 -47.51
N GLU A 131 13.80 6.88 -47.38
CA GLU A 131 13.89 5.60 -48.16
C GLU A 131 15.17 4.73 -48.19
N GLU A 132 15.12 3.66 -47.37
CA GLU A 132 15.07 2.23 -47.77
C GLU A 132 15.89 1.70 -48.97
N SER A 133 16.73 0.67 -48.75
CA SER A 133 16.53 -0.72 -49.21
C SER A 133 17.78 -1.62 -49.02
N GLY A 134 17.66 -2.94 -49.27
CA GLY A 134 18.79 -3.80 -49.67
C GLY A 134 19.38 -4.81 -48.66
N GLY A 135 18.63 -5.85 -48.28
CA GLY A 135 19.11 -6.93 -47.39
C GLY A 135 19.83 -8.12 -48.06
N ARG A 136 19.82 -9.30 -47.39
CA ARG A 136 20.52 -10.59 -47.69
C ARG A 136 22.01 -10.61 -47.28
N ALA A 137 22.66 -11.72 -46.92
CA ALA A 137 22.32 -13.09 -46.46
C ALA A 137 23.62 -13.68 -45.82
N GLY A 138 23.71 -14.79 -45.07
CA GLY A 138 22.76 -15.86 -44.76
C GLY A 138 23.32 -17.24 -45.15
N THR A 139 24.00 -17.94 -44.22
CA THR A 139 24.32 -19.40 -44.26
C THR A 139 24.55 -19.90 -42.81
N GLU A 140 23.92 -20.97 -42.31
CA GLU A 140 23.97 -22.41 -42.66
C GLU A 140 25.26 -23.14 -42.22
N ARG A 141 25.15 -23.94 -41.14
CA ARG A 141 25.62 -25.34 -41.03
C ARG A 141 25.40 -25.90 -39.61
N GLY A 142 25.17 -27.20 -39.48
CA GLY A 142 24.97 -27.84 -38.17
C GLY A 142 25.20 -29.35 -38.11
N SER A 143 24.80 -29.93 -36.97
CA SER A 143 24.72 -31.38 -36.64
C SER A 143 26.03 -32.18 -36.46
N LYS A 144 26.13 -32.90 -35.32
CA LYS A 144 26.20 -34.38 -35.27
C LYS A 144 26.05 -34.96 -33.86
N LYS A 145 25.68 -36.25 -33.80
CA LYS A 145 25.32 -37.02 -32.58
C LYS A 145 26.45 -37.94 -32.08
N LYS A 146 26.50 -38.20 -30.77
CA LYS A 146 27.06 -39.42 -30.12
C LYS A 146 26.48 -39.48 -28.69
N LYS A 147 25.69 -40.43 -28.17
CA LYS A 147 25.35 -41.87 -28.38
C LYS A 147 26.06 -42.84 -27.40
N GLY A 148 25.31 -43.30 -26.37
CA GLY A 148 25.58 -44.47 -25.50
C GLY A 148 26.60 -44.22 -24.37
N LYS A 149 26.68 -45.01 -23.28
CA LYS A 149 26.00 -46.25 -22.78
C LYS A 149 26.34 -46.39 -21.26
N SER A 150 25.76 -47.23 -20.38
CA SER A 150 24.44 -47.90 -20.20
C SER A 150 24.45 -48.74 -18.89
N SER A 151 23.31 -49.29 -18.44
CA SER A 151 23.10 -50.06 -17.17
C SER A 151 22.90 -49.16 -15.93
N GLY A 152 22.13 -49.49 -14.89
CA GLY A 152 21.47 -50.76 -14.49
C GLY A 152 22.27 -51.44 -13.36
N ASN A 153 21.68 -51.96 -12.27
CA ASN A 153 20.34 -52.56 -12.12
C ASN A 153 19.83 -52.53 -10.64
N SER A 154 18.54 -52.87 -10.41
CA SER A 154 17.89 -53.58 -9.25
C SER A 154 18.58 -53.65 -7.86
N LYS A 155 17.93 -53.66 -6.68
CA LYS A 155 16.56 -54.01 -6.20
C LYS A 155 16.45 -53.53 -4.71
N SER A 156 15.45 -53.78 -3.83
CA SER A 156 14.17 -54.52 -3.86
C SER A 156 13.14 -54.01 -2.81
N SER A 157 11.89 -54.44 -2.98
CA SER A 157 10.83 -54.85 -2.00
C SER A 157 11.24 -55.05 -0.51
N THR A 158 10.40 -54.77 0.50
CA THR A 158 9.05 -55.35 0.84
C THR A 158 8.47 -54.52 2.03
N ILE A 159 7.22 -53.98 2.05
CA ILE A 159 5.92 -54.60 2.49
C ILE A 159 5.92 -54.93 4.02
N GLU A 160 4.96 -54.58 4.91
CA GLU A 160 3.57 -54.07 4.79
C GLU A 160 2.91 -53.54 6.12
N ILE A 161 1.85 -52.70 6.01
CA ILE A 161 0.55 -52.63 6.80
C ILE A 161 0.46 -52.22 8.31
N ALA A 162 -0.74 -51.70 8.67
CA ALA A 162 -1.37 -51.40 9.99
C ALA A 162 -0.92 -50.12 10.75
N GLN A 163 -1.79 -49.19 11.23
CA GLN A 163 -2.99 -49.23 12.11
C GLN A 163 -2.66 -49.43 13.62
N ASP A 164 -3.23 -48.73 14.60
CA ASP A 164 -4.22 -47.61 14.64
C ASP A 164 -4.16 -46.83 16.00
N ASN A 165 -4.99 -45.80 16.17
CA ASN A 165 -5.49 -45.18 17.43
C ASN A 165 -4.56 -44.38 18.39
N GLU A 166 -4.89 -43.07 18.50
CA GLU A 166 -5.32 -42.29 19.70
C GLU A 166 -4.58 -42.21 21.07
N GLU A 167 -4.85 -41.06 21.72
CA GLU A 167 -4.86 -40.72 23.17
C GLU A 167 -3.57 -40.42 24.00
N VAL A 168 -3.37 -39.11 24.24
CA VAL A 168 -3.36 -38.44 25.58
C VAL A 168 -2.14 -38.53 26.54
N ILE A 169 -1.22 -37.56 26.33
CA ILE A 169 -0.52 -36.69 27.32
C ILE A 169 0.34 -37.38 28.47
N PRO A 170 0.87 -36.71 29.53
CA PRO A 170 2.34 -36.61 29.69
C PRO A 170 2.97 -37.17 30.99
N THR A 171 4.29 -37.34 30.99
CA THR A 171 5.11 -37.33 32.22
C THR A 171 6.34 -36.42 32.11
N LYS A 172 6.91 -36.02 33.25
CA LYS A 172 7.88 -34.91 33.37
C LYS A 172 9.31 -35.38 33.62
N SER A 173 10.26 -34.56 33.15
CA SER A 173 11.60 -34.33 33.71
C SER A 173 12.70 -35.41 33.55
N LYS A 174 13.87 -34.97 33.06
CA LYS A 174 15.00 -34.72 33.97
C LYS A 174 16.04 -33.72 33.43
N LYS A 175 16.32 -32.73 34.27
CA LYS A 175 17.42 -31.74 34.18
C LYS A 175 18.78 -32.44 34.15
N ASN A 176 19.69 -31.99 33.30
CA ASN A 176 21.13 -32.10 33.56
C ASN A 176 21.92 -30.94 32.92
N GLN A 177 22.89 -30.38 33.63
CA GLN A 177 23.71 -29.24 33.19
C GLN A 177 25.20 -29.62 33.13
N ARG A 178 25.89 -29.13 32.09
CA ARG A 178 27.32 -28.75 32.03
C ARG A 178 27.45 -27.96 30.71
N LYS A 179 27.77 -26.66 30.66
CA LYS A 179 28.93 -25.92 31.24
C LYS A 179 30.25 -26.56 30.76
N GLY A 180 31.03 -26.00 29.83
CA GLY A 180 30.94 -24.71 29.12
C GLY A 180 32.26 -23.93 29.26
N LYS A 181 32.77 -23.35 28.16
CA LYS A 181 33.97 -22.49 28.13
C LYS A 181 33.99 -21.60 26.88
N ASP A 182 34.51 -20.38 27.04
CA ASP A 182 34.32 -19.24 26.12
C ASP A 182 35.54 -18.91 25.23
N SER A 183 35.39 -17.83 24.45
CA SER A 183 36.38 -17.12 23.59
C SER A 183 36.71 -17.77 22.23
N SER A 184 36.86 -17.03 21.12
CA SER A 184 36.71 -15.57 20.89
C SER A 184 36.25 -15.21 19.46
N ALA A 185 35.75 -13.98 19.29
CA ALA A 185 35.08 -13.45 18.10
C ALA A 185 35.93 -13.32 16.82
N SER A 186 35.28 -13.30 15.65
CA SER A 186 35.11 -12.04 14.85
C SER A 186 34.36 -12.26 13.52
N HIS A 187 33.93 -11.15 12.91
CA HIS A 187 33.36 -10.98 11.55
C HIS A 187 32.11 -11.79 11.14
N VAL A 188 30.96 -11.12 11.22
CA VAL A 188 29.81 -11.30 10.31
C VAL A 188 29.74 -10.06 9.41
N SER A 189 29.63 -10.24 8.10
CA SER A 189 29.73 -9.13 7.13
C SER A 189 28.37 -8.52 6.77
N GLU A 190 28.19 -7.27 7.20
CA GLU A 190 27.32 -6.21 6.65
C GLU A 190 25.95 -6.58 6.05
N SER A 191 24.90 -6.32 6.82
CA SER A 191 23.52 -6.20 6.33
C SER A 191 23.40 -5.10 5.27
N LYS A 192 22.77 -5.40 4.13
CA LYS A 192 22.30 -4.39 3.18
C LYS A 192 21.33 -3.45 3.90
N ARG A 193 21.69 -2.18 4.08
CA ARG A 193 20.74 -1.14 4.53
C ARG A 193 19.63 -1.00 3.49
N SER A 194 18.40 -1.25 3.89
CA SER A 194 17.22 -0.76 3.19
C SER A 194 17.27 0.77 3.14
N LYS A 195 16.88 1.36 2.00
CA LYS A 195 16.61 2.79 1.94
C LYS A 195 15.25 3.04 2.61
N GLU A 196 15.24 3.38 3.90
CA GLU A 196 14.06 3.97 4.53
C GLU A 196 13.82 5.34 3.86
N ASN A 197 12.58 5.60 3.43
CA ASN A 197 12.30 6.73 2.54
C ASN A 197 12.39 8.07 3.28
N ASN A 198 13.37 8.89 2.89
CA ASN A 198 13.75 10.13 3.55
C ASN A 198 12.82 11.31 3.18
N VAL A 199 11.53 11.19 3.53
CA VAL A 199 10.48 12.18 3.23
C VAL A 199 9.90 12.80 4.51
N ASP A 200 9.86 12.03 5.61
CA ASP A 200 9.30 12.44 6.92
C ASP A 200 10.38 13.04 7.86
N VAL A 201 11.34 13.78 7.29
CA VAL A 201 12.46 14.39 8.03
C VAL A 201 12.43 15.91 7.81
N PRO A 202 12.34 16.74 8.86
CA PRO A 202 12.32 18.19 8.70
C PRO A 202 13.62 18.67 8.03
N SER A 203 13.48 19.57 7.05
CA SER A 203 14.59 20.25 6.40
C SER A 203 15.21 21.30 7.33
N GLU A 204 16.45 21.71 7.04
CA GLU A 204 17.09 22.83 7.73
C GLU A 204 16.25 24.10 7.57
N ASP A 205 15.81 24.40 6.34
CA ASP A 205 14.97 25.56 6.03
C ASP A 205 13.61 25.55 6.76
N TRP A 206 12.90 24.41 6.84
CA TRP A 206 11.62 24.36 7.56
C TRP A 206 11.79 24.68 9.04
N ILE A 207 12.90 24.25 9.65
CA ILE A 207 13.22 24.56 11.05
C ILE A 207 13.57 26.05 11.17
N ILE A 208 14.38 26.61 10.28
CA ILE A 208 14.76 28.04 10.27
C ILE A 208 13.52 28.94 10.11
N ASP A 209 12.70 28.68 9.10
CA ASP A 209 11.52 29.50 8.79
C ASP A 209 10.48 29.41 9.94
N LYS A 210 10.41 28.27 10.65
CA LYS A 210 9.61 28.12 11.87
C LYS A 210 10.23 28.80 13.10
N ILE A 211 11.56 28.86 13.24
CA ILE A 211 12.22 29.61 14.32
C ILE A 211 11.93 31.11 14.17
N LEU A 212 12.07 31.65 12.95
CA LEU A 212 11.74 33.05 12.65
C LEU A 212 10.27 33.38 12.98
N ALA A 213 9.34 32.50 12.60
CA ALA A 213 7.92 32.65 12.94
C ALA A 213 7.59 32.50 14.45
N LEU A 214 8.54 32.04 15.27
CA LEU A 214 8.41 31.90 16.72
C LEU A 214 9.17 32.97 17.51
N VAL A 215 10.20 33.58 16.91
CA VAL A 215 11.12 34.57 17.52
C VAL A 215 11.44 35.66 16.47
N PRO A 216 10.50 36.58 16.17
CA PRO A 216 10.70 37.65 15.19
C PRO A 216 11.85 38.60 15.55
N GLU A 217 12.24 38.65 16.82
CA GLU A 217 13.36 39.47 17.32
C GLU A 217 14.69 39.11 16.64
N PHE A 218 14.83 37.89 16.09
CA PHE A 218 15.99 37.53 15.26
C PHE A 218 15.99 38.22 13.89
N GLU A 219 14.82 38.55 13.32
CA GLU A 219 14.73 39.34 12.08
C GLU A 219 14.92 40.84 12.40
N GLU A 220 14.29 41.34 13.46
CA GLU A 220 14.36 42.76 13.87
C GLU A 220 15.77 43.22 14.28
N GLN A 221 16.61 42.33 14.83
CA GLN A 221 18.01 42.66 15.15
C GLN A 221 18.95 42.66 13.93
N GLY A 222 18.45 42.38 12.72
CA GLY A 222 19.26 42.38 11.50
C GLY A 222 20.21 41.19 11.41
N ILE A 223 19.78 40.01 11.88
CA ILE A 223 20.53 38.75 11.72
C ILE A 223 20.36 38.22 10.28
N ASP A 224 20.86 39.01 9.33
CA ASP A 224 20.91 38.69 7.89
C ASP A 224 21.78 37.44 7.64
N ASP A 225 22.66 37.13 8.60
CA ASP A 225 23.46 35.92 8.67
C ASP A 225 22.63 34.70 9.12
N ARG A 226 21.73 34.25 8.23
CA ARG A 226 21.00 32.96 8.30
C ARG A 226 21.95 31.79 8.60
N GLU A 227 23.23 31.91 8.23
CA GLU A 227 24.29 30.94 8.48
C GLU A 227 24.91 30.98 9.89
N ALA A 228 24.91 32.12 10.59
CA ALA A 228 25.60 32.27 11.88
C ALA A 228 24.76 31.83 13.09
N VAL A 229 23.45 32.15 13.10
CA VAL A 229 22.58 31.89 14.27
C VAL A 229 21.52 30.83 13.99
N LEU A 230 20.68 31.06 12.98
CA LEU A 230 19.52 30.22 12.69
C LEU A 230 19.93 28.81 12.25
N LYS A 231 20.97 28.70 11.43
CA LYS A 231 21.49 27.43 10.91
C LYS A 231 22.16 26.54 11.98
N PRO A 232 23.04 27.02 12.88
CA PRO A 232 23.52 26.20 14.00
C PRO A 232 22.41 25.81 14.98
N LEU A 233 21.47 26.70 15.29
CA LEU A 233 20.33 26.39 16.15
C LEU A 233 19.41 25.32 15.52
N ALA A 234 19.11 25.44 14.23
CA ALA A 234 18.36 24.42 13.49
C ALA A 234 19.09 23.07 13.47
N ASN A 235 20.41 23.06 13.28
CA ASN A 235 21.22 21.83 13.34
C ASN A 235 21.31 21.22 14.76
N HIS A 236 21.18 22.02 15.82
CA HIS A 236 21.05 21.52 17.19
C HIS A 236 19.67 20.89 17.46
N LEU A 237 18.60 21.57 17.04
CA LEU A 237 17.21 21.14 17.26
C LEU A 237 16.80 19.93 16.39
N ARG A 238 17.30 19.84 15.15
CA ARG A 238 16.95 18.78 14.19
C ARG A 238 17.14 17.34 14.71
N PRO A 239 18.28 16.95 15.33
CA PRO A 239 18.43 15.61 15.91
C PRO A 239 17.51 15.38 17.12
N MET A 240 17.22 16.42 17.94
CA MET A 240 16.27 16.31 19.05
C MET A 240 14.86 16.03 18.54
N LEU A 241 14.40 16.81 17.55
CA LEU A 241 13.09 16.66 16.90
C LEU A 241 12.95 15.29 16.25
N LEU A 242 13.96 14.85 15.51
CA LEU A 242 13.98 13.52 14.88
C LEU A 242 13.98 12.38 15.91
N THR A 243 14.57 12.59 17.10
CA THR A 243 14.59 11.58 18.18
C THR A 243 13.21 11.46 18.80
N SER A 244 12.62 12.55 19.29
CA SER A 244 11.27 12.56 19.88
C SER A 244 10.22 12.09 18.87
N TRP A 245 10.28 12.54 17.61
CA TRP A 245 9.35 12.09 16.57
C TRP A 245 9.43 10.58 16.34
N ASN A 246 10.62 9.99 16.31
CA ASN A 246 10.77 8.54 16.20
C ASN A 246 10.34 7.79 17.48
N GLU A 247 10.45 8.39 18.66
CA GLU A 247 9.95 7.80 19.90
C GLU A 247 8.42 7.82 19.97
N LYS A 248 7.77 8.94 19.61
CA LYS A 248 6.31 9.04 19.44
C LYS A 248 5.80 8.05 18.40
N ARG A 249 6.45 7.98 17.22
CA ARG A 249 6.13 7.01 16.15
C ARG A 249 6.26 5.56 16.63
N LYS A 250 7.30 5.23 17.42
CA LYS A 250 7.45 3.89 18.03
C LYS A 250 6.37 3.59 19.08
N ALA A 251 5.99 4.56 19.91
CA ALA A 251 4.94 4.39 20.90
C ALA A 251 3.58 4.12 20.25
N MET A 252 3.20 4.95 19.25
CA MET A 252 1.99 4.76 18.46
C MET A 252 1.98 3.42 17.70
N LEU A 253 3.13 3.00 17.14
CA LEU A 253 3.27 1.71 16.46
C LEU A 253 3.14 0.52 17.43
N ALA A 254 3.58 0.67 18.69
CA ALA A 254 3.40 -0.34 19.73
C ALA A 254 1.93 -0.42 20.19
N GLU A 255 1.28 0.73 20.40
CA GLU A 255 -0.15 0.81 20.76
C GLU A 255 -1.06 0.22 19.66
N ASN A 256 -0.80 0.57 18.40
CA ASN A 256 -1.55 0.03 17.25
C ASN A 256 -1.13 -1.38 16.82
N SER A 257 -0.14 -2.01 17.46
CA SER A 257 0.46 -3.26 16.97
C SER A 257 -0.54 -4.42 16.82
N ASP A 258 -1.37 -4.66 17.84
CA ASP A 258 -2.42 -5.69 17.79
C ASP A 258 -3.54 -5.33 16.79
N ARG A 259 -3.92 -4.05 16.68
CA ARG A 259 -4.88 -3.58 15.66
C ARG A 259 -4.36 -3.82 14.24
N MET A 260 -3.12 -3.44 13.96
CA MET A 260 -2.47 -3.65 12.67
C MET A 260 -2.35 -5.14 12.32
N LYS A 261 -2.04 -5.98 13.31
CA LYS A 261 -2.04 -7.43 13.16
C LYS A 261 -3.44 -7.99 12.87
N HIS A 262 -4.48 -7.54 13.59
CA HIS A 262 -5.86 -7.94 13.32
C HIS A 262 -6.34 -7.53 11.93
N VAL A 263 -5.93 -6.36 11.43
CA VAL A 263 -6.19 -5.93 10.04
C VAL A 263 -5.53 -6.92 9.06
N LEU A 264 -4.24 -7.22 9.19
CA LEU A 264 -3.56 -8.19 8.32
C LEU A 264 -4.15 -9.61 8.42
N ASP A 265 -4.46 -10.10 9.62
CA ASP A 265 -5.09 -11.41 9.85
C ASP A 265 -6.49 -11.51 9.21
N ASN A 266 -7.26 -10.41 9.21
CA ASN A 266 -8.57 -10.32 8.53
C ASN A 266 -8.40 -10.22 7.01
N MET A 267 -7.46 -9.40 6.53
CA MET A 267 -7.11 -9.27 5.12
C MET A 267 -6.74 -10.62 4.53
N GLN A 268 -5.78 -11.34 5.14
CA GLN A 268 -5.30 -12.63 4.64
C GLN A 268 -6.44 -13.66 4.53
N LYS A 269 -7.32 -13.75 5.53
CA LYS A 269 -8.46 -14.69 5.53
C LYS A 269 -9.45 -14.40 4.41
N LYS A 270 -9.92 -13.15 4.30
CA LYS A 270 -10.90 -12.75 3.27
C LYS A 270 -10.31 -12.74 1.86
N LEU A 271 -9.01 -12.44 1.72
CA LEU A 271 -8.28 -12.52 0.46
C LEU A 271 -8.14 -13.97 0.00
N ASP A 272 -7.74 -14.90 0.88
CA ASP A 272 -7.65 -16.33 0.54
C ASP A 272 -9.01 -16.91 0.12
N GLU A 273 -10.10 -16.58 0.82
CA GLU A 273 -11.45 -17.01 0.44
C GLU A 273 -11.86 -16.45 -0.93
N SER A 274 -11.72 -15.14 -1.13
CA SER A 274 -12.12 -14.48 -2.37
C SER A 274 -11.26 -14.91 -3.57
N TYR A 275 -9.96 -15.15 -3.34
CA TYR A 275 -9.02 -15.60 -4.37
C TYR A 275 -9.24 -17.07 -4.76
N LEU A 276 -9.52 -17.97 -3.80
CA LEU A 276 -9.90 -19.35 -4.11
C LEU A 276 -11.21 -19.42 -4.90
N ASN A 277 -12.17 -18.56 -4.57
CA ASN A 277 -13.40 -18.39 -5.36
C ASN A 277 -13.09 -17.86 -6.77
N MET A 278 -12.24 -16.84 -6.91
CA MET A 278 -11.79 -16.31 -8.20
C MET A 278 -11.15 -17.41 -9.09
N GLN A 279 -10.28 -18.25 -8.52
CA GLN A 279 -9.67 -19.39 -9.23
C GLN A 279 -10.68 -20.49 -9.60
N LEU A 280 -11.78 -20.65 -8.85
CA LEU A 280 -12.85 -21.59 -9.17
C LEU A 280 -13.74 -21.07 -10.32
N TYR A 281 -14.01 -19.77 -10.36
CA TYR A 281 -14.78 -19.13 -11.44
C TYR A 281 -13.97 -18.99 -12.73
N GLU A 282 -12.67 -18.68 -12.63
CA GLU A 282 -11.72 -18.63 -13.75
C GLU A 282 -11.74 -19.93 -14.56
N LYS A 283 -11.74 -21.09 -13.88
CA LYS A 283 -11.85 -22.42 -14.50
C LYS A 283 -13.15 -22.65 -15.30
N ALA A 284 -14.21 -21.85 -15.12
CA ALA A 284 -15.41 -21.99 -15.95
C ALA A 284 -15.26 -21.33 -17.34
N LEU A 285 -14.25 -20.47 -17.50
CA LEU A 285 -13.99 -19.71 -18.72
C LEU A 285 -13.39 -20.60 -19.83
N ASP A 286 -12.66 -21.67 -19.45
CA ASP A 286 -12.19 -22.76 -20.33
C ASP A 286 -13.26 -23.25 -21.32
N LEU A 287 -14.53 -23.24 -20.91
CA LEU A 287 -15.67 -23.77 -21.68
C LEU A 287 -16.12 -22.86 -22.84
N PHE A 288 -15.50 -21.69 -23.00
CA PHE A 288 -15.88 -20.64 -23.93
C PHE A 288 -14.71 -20.03 -24.72
N GLU A 289 -13.48 -20.55 -24.60
CA GLU A 289 -12.31 -19.99 -25.31
C GLU A 289 -12.45 -20.00 -26.85
N ASP A 290 -13.27 -20.90 -27.39
CA ASP A 290 -13.57 -21.01 -28.83
C ASP A 290 -14.56 -19.95 -29.35
N ASP A 291 -15.29 -19.25 -28.47
CA ASP A 291 -16.01 -18.01 -28.80
C ASP A 291 -15.32 -16.81 -28.14
N GLN A 292 -14.44 -16.18 -28.90
CA GLN A 292 -13.70 -14.99 -28.50
C GLN A 292 -14.60 -13.83 -28.03
N SER A 293 -15.86 -13.76 -28.48
CA SER A 293 -16.81 -12.71 -28.09
C SER A 293 -17.42 -12.97 -26.71
N THR A 294 -17.94 -14.19 -26.47
CA THR A 294 -18.46 -14.59 -25.16
C THR A 294 -17.35 -14.68 -24.11
N SER A 295 -16.17 -15.19 -24.47
CA SER A 295 -14.99 -15.26 -23.58
C SER A 295 -14.65 -13.90 -22.97
N VAL A 296 -14.53 -12.84 -23.79
CA VAL A 296 -14.20 -11.48 -23.30
C VAL A 296 -15.33 -10.90 -22.43
N VAL A 297 -16.59 -11.22 -22.72
CA VAL A 297 -17.74 -10.81 -21.89
C VAL A 297 -17.69 -11.50 -20.51
N LEU A 298 -17.35 -12.79 -20.45
CA LEU A 298 -17.25 -13.54 -19.20
C LEU A 298 -16.05 -13.11 -18.35
N HIS A 299 -14.84 -12.99 -18.94
CA HIS A 299 -13.67 -12.44 -18.24
C HIS A 299 -13.97 -11.06 -17.65
N ARG A 300 -14.54 -10.14 -18.43
CA ARG A 300 -14.88 -8.79 -17.96
C ARG A 300 -15.97 -8.80 -16.87
N HIS A 301 -16.92 -9.73 -16.92
CA HIS A 301 -17.91 -9.88 -15.85
C HIS A 301 -17.24 -10.27 -14.53
N LEU A 302 -16.40 -11.31 -14.55
CA LEU A 302 -15.71 -11.80 -13.36
C LEU A 302 -14.73 -10.76 -12.77
N LEU A 303 -14.06 -9.99 -13.62
CA LEU A 303 -13.27 -8.82 -13.19
C LEU A 303 -14.14 -7.77 -12.49
N ARG A 304 -15.33 -7.47 -13.02
CA ARG A 304 -16.23 -6.43 -12.48
C ARG A 304 -17.09 -6.85 -11.29
N THR A 305 -17.16 -8.15 -10.98
CA THR A 305 -17.81 -8.68 -9.77
C THR A 305 -16.76 -9.05 -8.72
N THR A 306 -16.15 -10.22 -8.85
CA THR A 306 -15.22 -10.78 -7.87
C THR A 306 -13.88 -10.03 -7.86
N GLY A 307 -13.35 -9.66 -9.03
CA GLY A 307 -12.11 -8.88 -9.11
C GLY A 307 -12.22 -7.52 -8.41
N THR A 308 -13.28 -6.76 -8.72
CA THR A 308 -13.58 -5.47 -8.08
C THR A 308 -13.74 -5.60 -6.56
N SER A 309 -14.50 -6.59 -6.08
CA SER A 309 -14.70 -6.80 -4.64
C SER A 309 -13.38 -7.12 -3.91
N ILE A 310 -12.48 -7.89 -4.53
CA ILE A 310 -11.13 -8.15 -3.99
C ILE A 310 -10.31 -6.85 -3.89
N VAL A 311 -10.31 -6.02 -4.94
CA VAL A 311 -9.52 -4.78 -4.99
C VAL A 311 -10.02 -3.76 -3.98
N ASP A 312 -11.34 -3.58 -3.87
CA ASP A 312 -11.92 -2.61 -2.94
C ASP A 312 -11.62 -2.99 -1.49
N PHE A 313 -11.82 -4.26 -1.15
CA PHE A 313 -11.46 -4.78 0.17
C PHE A 313 -9.96 -4.64 0.47
N LEU A 314 -9.09 -4.95 -0.50
CA LEU A 314 -7.64 -4.85 -0.34
C LEU A 314 -7.20 -3.40 -0.12
N LEU A 315 -7.65 -2.46 -0.96
CA LEU A 315 -7.26 -1.05 -0.88
C LEU A 315 -7.73 -0.38 0.42
N ILE A 316 -8.98 -0.62 0.83
CA ILE A 316 -9.53 -0.05 2.07
C ILE A 316 -8.71 -0.53 3.29
N ASN A 317 -8.39 -1.83 3.37
CA ASN A 317 -7.65 -2.36 4.52
C ASN A 317 -6.16 -1.98 4.48
N LEU A 318 -5.55 -1.79 3.31
CA LEU A 318 -4.19 -1.25 3.17
C LEU A 318 -4.10 0.23 3.60
N ASP A 319 -5.10 1.05 3.28
CA ASP A 319 -5.21 2.43 3.75
C ASP A 319 -5.39 2.50 5.28
N VAL A 320 -6.29 1.69 5.85
CA VAL A 320 -6.43 1.53 7.31
C VAL A 320 -5.11 1.09 7.96
N TYR A 321 -4.41 0.10 7.38
CA TYR A 321 -3.11 -0.36 7.89
C TYR A 321 -2.05 0.74 7.86
N ASN A 322 -1.95 1.52 6.77
CA ASN A 322 -1.01 2.64 6.68
C ASN A 322 -1.35 3.79 7.64
N LYS A 323 -2.63 4.10 7.84
CA LYS A 323 -3.08 5.09 8.84
C LYS A 323 -2.67 4.67 10.26
N LEU A 324 -2.96 3.43 10.66
CA LEU A 324 -2.54 2.89 11.95
C LEU A 324 -1.01 2.88 12.12
N ARG A 325 -0.27 2.49 11.08
CA ARG A 325 1.21 2.50 11.05
C ARG A 325 1.80 3.90 11.24
N ASN A 326 1.12 4.91 10.71
CA ASN A 326 1.55 6.32 10.78
C ASN A 326 0.95 7.06 12.01
N GLY A 327 0.31 6.34 12.95
CA GLY A 327 -0.25 6.93 14.17
C GLY A 327 -1.54 7.72 13.98
N ILE A 328 -2.16 7.65 12.80
CA ILE A 328 -3.43 8.32 12.50
C ILE A 328 -4.57 7.52 13.13
N THR A 329 -5.43 8.21 13.89
CA THR A 329 -6.65 7.63 14.46
C THR A 329 -7.61 7.19 13.35
N VAL A 330 -7.80 5.89 13.20
CA VAL A 330 -8.85 5.32 12.35
C VAL A 330 -10.08 5.09 13.20
N GLU A 331 -11.21 5.68 12.81
CA GLU A 331 -12.50 5.34 13.40
C GLU A 331 -12.89 3.91 12.99
N GLU A 332 -13.22 3.06 13.97
CA GLU A 332 -13.68 1.69 13.72
C GLU A 332 -15.06 1.73 13.06
N SER A 333 -15.06 1.76 11.73
CA SER A 333 -16.27 1.83 10.89
C SER A 333 -17.12 0.57 11.10
N GLN A 334 -18.16 0.68 11.92
CA GLN A 334 -19.07 -0.43 12.27
C GLN A 334 -19.99 -0.87 11.11
N SER A 335 -19.74 -0.39 9.88
CA SER A 335 -20.45 -0.76 8.67
C SER A 335 -20.16 -2.20 8.27
N SER A 336 -21.10 -3.10 8.60
CA SER A 336 -21.10 -4.51 8.15
C SER A 336 -21.22 -4.68 6.63
N GLU A 337 -21.52 -3.60 5.90
CA GLU A 337 -21.77 -3.61 4.46
C GLU A 337 -20.47 -3.62 3.64
N PRO A 338 -20.47 -4.26 2.46
CA PRO A 338 -19.33 -4.22 1.54
C PRO A 338 -19.23 -2.83 0.89
N ILE A 339 -18.36 -1.98 1.43
CA ILE A 339 -18.02 -0.67 0.85
C ILE A 339 -17.47 -0.88 -0.58
N SER A 340 -18.28 -0.52 -1.58
CA SER A 340 -17.88 -0.50 -2.99
C SER A 340 -17.30 0.85 -3.34
N LEU A 341 -16.10 0.87 -3.92
CA LEU A 341 -15.43 2.11 -4.34
C LEU A 341 -15.89 2.56 -5.73
N SER A 342 -15.78 3.85 -6.03
CA SER A 342 -15.73 4.34 -7.40
C SER A 342 -14.36 4.07 -8.05
N PRO A 343 -14.24 4.08 -9.39
CA PRO A 343 -12.93 4.00 -10.06
C PRO A 343 -11.97 5.13 -9.66
N GLY A 344 -12.49 6.31 -9.29
CA GLY A 344 -11.70 7.43 -8.79
C GLY A 344 -11.09 7.14 -7.42
N GLU A 345 -11.88 6.61 -6.48
CA GLU A 345 -11.41 6.26 -5.13
C GLU A 345 -10.42 5.09 -5.13
N ARG A 346 -10.62 4.08 -5.98
CA ARG A 346 -9.58 3.05 -6.22
C ARG A 346 -8.26 3.68 -6.64
N SER A 347 -8.33 4.64 -7.57
CA SER A 347 -7.16 5.29 -8.16
C SER A 347 -6.45 6.24 -7.19
N SER A 348 -7.17 6.89 -6.27
CA SER A 348 -6.55 7.71 -5.22
C SER A 348 -5.97 6.84 -4.11
N LEU A 349 -6.72 5.87 -3.58
CA LEU A 349 -6.23 4.96 -2.54
C LEU A 349 -4.97 4.21 -2.98
N ALA A 350 -4.93 3.68 -4.22
CA ALA A 350 -3.74 3.03 -4.77
C ALA A 350 -2.52 3.96 -4.83
N LYS A 351 -2.70 5.23 -5.22
CA LYS A 351 -1.62 6.22 -5.30
C LYS A 351 -1.12 6.67 -3.92
N ASN A 352 -2.00 6.73 -2.93
CA ASN A 352 -1.68 7.11 -1.55
C ASN A 352 -0.84 6.05 -0.81
N LEU A 353 -0.72 4.82 -1.33
CA LEU A 353 0.18 3.81 -0.78
C LEU A 353 1.65 4.20 -1.03
N HIS A 354 2.56 3.79 -0.15
CA HIS A 354 3.96 4.19 -0.23
C HIS A 354 4.81 3.31 -1.17
N GLY A 355 5.68 3.95 -1.96
CA GLY A 355 6.78 3.29 -2.69
C GLY A 355 6.32 2.31 -3.77
N SER A 356 6.97 1.15 -3.86
CA SER A 356 6.69 0.09 -4.84
C SER A 356 5.24 -0.40 -4.79
N LEU A 357 4.63 -0.45 -3.60
CA LEU A 357 3.22 -0.85 -3.42
C LEU A 357 2.24 0.08 -4.17
N SER A 358 2.54 1.38 -4.27
CA SER A 358 1.75 2.34 -5.05
C SER A 358 1.62 1.93 -6.52
N ALA A 359 2.74 1.53 -7.12
CA ALA A 359 2.80 1.09 -8.52
C ALA A 359 2.13 -0.28 -8.72
N LYS A 360 2.29 -1.22 -7.77
CA LYS A 360 1.61 -2.53 -7.82
C LYS A 360 0.09 -2.39 -7.71
N ALA A 361 -0.38 -1.58 -6.76
CA ALA A 361 -1.80 -1.30 -6.55
C ALA A 361 -2.42 -0.56 -7.73
N SER A 362 -1.72 0.41 -8.33
CA SER A 362 -2.19 1.11 -9.52
C SER A 362 -2.37 0.15 -10.71
N ALA A 363 -1.38 -0.70 -10.98
CA ALA A 363 -1.47 -1.74 -12.03
C ALA A 363 -2.58 -2.77 -11.77
N LEU A 364 -2.85 -3.10 -10.49
CA LEU A 364 -3.99 -3.94 -10.10
C LEU A 364 -5.33 -3.25 -10.39
N VAL A 365 -5.49 -1.96 -10.06
CA VAL A 365 -6.70 -1.19 -10.39
C VAL A 365 -6.91 -1.12 -11.91
N GLU A 366 -5.86 -0.80 -12.69
CA GLU A 366 -5.91 -0.78 -14.16
C GLU A 366 -6.32 -2.13 -14.75
N SER A 367 -5.92 -3.25 -14.13
CA SER A 367 -6.25 -4.59 -14.63
C SER A 367 -7.74 -4.96 -14.53
N LEU A 368 -8.55 -4.23 -13.75
CA LEU A 368 -10.01 -4.44 -13.67
C LEU A 368 -10.75 -4.10 -14.96
N ASP A 369 -10.27 -3.13 -15.74
CA ASP A 369 -10.81 -2.80 -17.08
C ASP A 369 -10.14 -3.62 -18.20
N GLY A 370 -9.33 -4.61 -17.82
CA GLY A 370 -8.70 -5.59 -18.71
C GLY A 370 -9.69 -6.47 -19.48
N LYS A 371 -9.11 -7.31 -20.36
CA LYS A 371 -9.86 -8.29 -21.19
C LYS A 371 -9.70 -9.74 -20.72
N ARG A 372 -8.76 -10.02 -19.81
CA ARG A 372 -8.41 -11.36 -19.31
C ARG A 372 -8.18 -11.34 -17.80
N VAL A 373 -8.55 -12.43 -17.15
CA VAL A 373 -8.43 -12.59 -15.69
C VAL A 373 -6.99 -12.90 -15.27
N ASP A 374 -6.22 -13.60 -16.11
CA ASP A 374 -4.82 -13.98 -15.86
C ASP A 374 -3.93 -12.74 -15.58
N THR A 375 -4.18 -11.65 -16.29
CA THR A 375 -3.49 -10.36 -16.11
C THR A 375 -3.78 -9.75 -14.75
N PHE A 376 -5.05 -9.77 -14.33
CA PHE A 376 -5.48 -9.36 -13.00
C PHE A 376 -4.89 -10.26 -11.91
N MET A 377 -4.92 -11.59 -12.08
CA MET A 377 -4.36 -12.54 -11.12
C MET A 377 -2.84 -12.35 -10.95
N THR A 378 -2.14 -11.97 -12.02
CA THR A 378 -0.71 -11.60 -11.99
C THR A 378 -0.47 -10.29 -11.25
N ALA A 379 -1.26 -9.25 -11.52
CA ALA A 379 -1.17 -7.96 -10.82
C ALA A 379 -1.52 -8.09 -9.32
N LEU A 380 -2.56 -8.85 -8.99
CA LEU A 380 -2.99 -9.15 -7.63
C LEU A 380 -1.92 -9.92 -6.86
N SER A 381 -1.25 -10.89 -7.50
CA SER A 381 -0.11 -11.60 -6.90
C SER A 381 1.02 -10.64 -6.53
N ALA A 382 1.38 -9.74 -7.45
CA ALA A 382 2.45 -8.78 -7.22
C ALA A 382 2.10 -7.68 -6.19
N ALA A 383 0.81 -7.32 -6.05
CA ALA A 383 0.34 -6.40 -5.02
C ALA A 383 0.22 -7.05 -3.63
N ALA A 384 -0.21 -8.32 -3.58
CA ALA A 384 -0.27 -9.09 -2.33
C ALA A 384 1.14 -9.36 -1.76
N GLU A 385 2.08 -9.80 -2.60
CA GLU A 385 3.47 -10.06 -2.22
C GLU A 385 4.15 -8.79 -1.65
N GLU A 386 3.98 -7.64 -2.32
CA GLU A 386 4.48 -6.34 -1.87
C GLU A 386 3.78 -5.84 -0.59
N SER A 387 2.56 -6.33 -0.31
CA SER A 387 1.83 -6.09 0.95
C SER A 387 2.23 -7.05 2.09
N GLY A 388 3.11 -8.01 1.84
CA GLY A 388 3.44 -9.09 2.80
C GLY A 388 2.35 -10.16 2.96
N LEU A 389 1.35 -10.17 2.08
CA LEU A 389 0.27 -11.16 2.03
C LEU A 389 0.65 -12.30 1.07
N TYR A 390 0.14 -13.50 1.31
CA TYR A 390 0.29 -14.63 0.38
C TYR A 390 -1.05 -14.96 -0.30
N LEU A 391 -1.00 -15.53 -1.50
CA LEU A 391 -2.20 -16.00 -2.20
C LEU A 391 -2.24 -17.54 -2.22
N ARG A 392 -3.21 -18.11 -1.51
CA ARG A 392 -3.40 -19.56 -1.44
C ARG A 392 -3.88 -20.14 -2.77
N LYS A 393 -3.15 -21.13 -3.29
CA LYS A 393 -3.48 -21.80 -4.55
C LYS A 393 -4.57 -22.86 -4.36
N LEU A 394 -5.51 -22.92 -5.31
CA LEU A 394 -6.60 -23.89 -5.39
C LEU A 394 -6.09 -25.29 -5.75
N ASP A 395 -5.68 -26.06 -4.74
CA ASP A 395 -5.34 -27.49 -4.88
C ASP A 395 -6.59 -28.38 -5.08
N LYS A 396 -6.41 -29.64 -5.50
CA LYS A 396 -7.51 -30.57 -5.81
C LYS A 396 -8.43 -30.90 -4.61
N LYS A 397 -7.93 -30.84 -3.38
CA LYS A 397 -8.71 -31.08 -2.16
C LYS A 397 -9.55 -29.84 -1.82
N LEU A 398 -8.96 -28.65 -1.93
CA LEU A 398 -9.67 -27.38 -1.78
C LEU A 398 -10.72 -27.19 -2.87
N GLU A 399 -10.40 -27.49 -4.12
CA GLU A 399 -11.33 -27.48 -5.25
C GLU A 399 -12.54 -28.39 -4.99
N LYS A 400 -12.32 -29.64 -4.57
CA LYS A 400 -13.43 -30.57 -4.26
C LYS A 400 -14.30 -30.06 -3.11
N ALA A 401 -13.71 -29.46 -2.08
CA ALA A 401 -14.44 -28.90 -0.95
C ALA A 401 -15.24 -27.64 -1.35
N LEU A 402 -14.63 -26.72 -2.10
CA LEU A 402 -15.23 -25.47 -2.54
C LEU A 402 -16.36 -25.71 -3.57
N VAL A 403 -16.17 -26.65 -4.50
CA VAL A 403 -17.22 -27.15 -5.40
C VAL A 403 -18.41 -27.74 -4.64
N HIS A 404 -18.16 -28.50 -3.57
CA HIS A 404 -19.24 -29.05 -2.74
C HIS A 404 -19.99 -27.95 -1.97
N SER A 405 -19.25 -26.98 -1.41
CA SER A 405 -19.83 -25.82 -0.72
C SER A 405 -20.69 -24.97 -1.67
N TYR A 406 -20.14 -24.61 -2.83
CA TYR A 406 -20.84 -23.85 -3.88
C TYR A 406 -22.07 -24.58 -4.41
N ARG A 407 -22.02 -25.91 -4.59
CA ARG A 407 -23.20 -26.73 -4.93
C ARG A 407 -24.30 -26.62 -3.87
N LYS A 408 -23.95 -26.73 -2.59
CA LYS A 408 -24.90 -26.65 -1.48
C LYS A 408 -25.53 -25.25 -1.40
N ASP A 409 -24.70 -24.21 -1.44
CA ASP A 409 -25.14 -22.82 -1.39
C ASP A 409 -26.04 -22.46 -2.58
N LEU A 410 -25.60 -22.75 -3.81
CA LEU A 410 -26.38 -22.44 -5.01
C LEU A 410 -27.71 -23.22 -5.07
N THR A 411 -27.76 -24.44 -4.52
CA THR A 411 -29.03 -25.19 -4.34
C THR A 411 -29.97 -24.46 -3.37
N SER A 412 -29.44 -23.90 -2.29
CA SER A 412 -30.19 -23.03 -1.35
C SER A 412 -30.67 -21.76 -2.05
N GLN A 413 -29.79 -21.06 -2.78
CA GLN A 413 -30.14 -19.86 -3.53
C GLN A 413 -31.25 -20.11 -4.57
N VAL A 414 -31.18 -21.18 -5.36
CA VAL A 414 -32.22 -21.57 -6.34
C VAL A 414 -33.54 -21.92 -5.63
N SER A 415 -33.48 -22.53 -4.45
CA SER A 415 -34.68 -22.86 -3.67
C SER A 415 -35.38 -21.59 -3.16
N LEU A 416 -34.61 -20.68 -2.54
CA LEU A 416 -35.10 -19.47 -1.87
C LEU A 416 -35.43 -18.31 -2.83
N GLU A 417 -34.90 -18.31 -4.06
CA GLU A 417 -35.10 -17.21 -5.01
C GLU A 417 -36.59 -16.95 -5.33
N THR A 418 -36.99 -15.68 -5.28
CA THR A 418 -38.33 -15.20 -5.60
C THR A 418 -38.38 -14.27 -6.82
N ASP A 419 -37.25 -13.72 -7.26
CA ASP A 419 -37.18 -12.95 -8.51
C ASP A 419 -37.01 -13.88 -9.73
N PRO A 420 -37.95 -13.86 -10.71
CA PRO A 420 -37.80 -14.64 -11.94
C PRO A 420 -36.54 -14.27 -12.76
N VAL A 421 -36.08 -13.01 -12.73
CA VAL A 421 -34.91 -12.59 -13.52
C VAL A 421 -33.62 -13.15 -12.92
N SER A 422 -33.46 -13.09 -11.60
CA SER A 422 -32.31 -13.59 -10.85
C SER A 422 -32.29 -15.12 -10.71
N LEU A 423 -33.43 -15.80 -10.88
CA LEU A 423 -33.48 -17.27 -10.90
C LEU A 423 -32.73 -17.88 -12.09
N LEU A 424 -32.85 -17.29 -13.28
CA LEU A 424 -32.24 -17.83 -14.51
C LEU A 424 -30.71 -18.02 -14.40
N PRO A 425 -29.88 -17.03 -14.03
CA PRO A 425 -28.44 -17.24 -13.87
C PRO A 425 -28.13 -18.30 -12.80
N LYS A 426 -28.84 -18.30 -11.65
CA LYS A 426 -28.63 -19.29 -10.58
C LYS A 426 -28.91 -20.72 -11.04
N VAL A 427 -29.95 -20.92 -11.86
CA VAL A 427 -30.26 -22.21 -12.48
C VAL A 427 -29.21 -22.59 -13.54
N VAL A 428 -28.78 -21.68 -14.42
CA VAL A 428 -27.75 -21.97 -15.41
C VAL A 428 -26.41 -22.32 -14.74
N SER A 429 -25.97 -21.56 -13.74
CA SER A 429 -24.79 -21.90 -12.92
C SER A 429 -24.91 -23.28 -12.26
N SER A 430 -26.11 -23.67 -11.83
CA SER A 430 -26.37 -25.00 -11.24
C SER A 430 -26.26 -26.12 -12.27
N LEU A 431 -26.79 -25.90 -13.48
CA LEU A 431 -26.70 -26.87 -14.58
C LEU A 431 -25.26 -27.03 -15.07
N TYR A 432 -24.50 -25.94 -15.17
CA TYR A 432 -23.04 -26.01 -15.42
C TYR A 432 -22.30 -26.78 -14.33
N MET A 433 -22.68 -26.57 -13.08
CA MET A 433 -22.10 -27.27 -11.94
C MET A 433 -22.51 -28.75 -11.87
N LYS A 434 -23.67 -29.15 -12.41
CA LYS A 434 -24.03 -30.57 -12.62
C LYS A 434 -23.26 -31.19 -13.80
N VAL A 435 -23.34 -30.58 -14.99
CA VAL A 435 -22.88 -31.15 -16.27
C VAL A 435 -21.35 -31.10 -16.43
N TYR A 436 -20.71 -29.99 -16.07
CA TYR A 436 -19.28 -29.75 -16.33
C TYR A 436 -18.42 -29.73 -15.06
N ASN A 437 -19.02 -29.73 -13.87
CA ASN A 437 -18.32 -29.55 -12.59
C ASN A 437 -17.47 -28.24 -12.57
N LYS A 438 -17.99 -27.17 -13.21
CA LYS A 438 -17.39 -25.82 -13.24
C LYS A 438 -18.38 -24.81 -12.64
N ALA A 439 -17.89 -23.82 -11.91
CA ALA A 439 -18.71 -22.75 -11.33
C ALA A 439 -18.80 -21.56 -12.29
N LEU A 440 -19.78 -21.57 -13.19
CA LEU A 440 -19.96 -20.47 -14.15
C LEU A 440 -20.66 -19.28 -13.48
N GLN A 441 -20.06 -18.09 -13.56
CA GLN A 441 -20.77 -16.81 -13.43
C GLN A 441 -20.96 -16.21 -14.82
N ALA A 442 -22.21 -16.11 -15.29
CA ALA A 442 -22.55 -15.58 -16.60
C ALA A 442 -23.43 -14.32 -16.49
N PRO A 443 -23.05 -13.18 -17.09
CA PRO A 443 -23.93 -12.02 -17.21
C PRO A 443 -25.02 -12.30 -18.25
N GLY A 444 -26.13 -11.55 -18.20
CA GLY A 444 -27.23 -11.69 -19.17
C GLY A 444 -26.77 -11.66 -20.64
N ARG A 445 -25.75 -10.85 -20.97
CA ARG A 445 -25.15 -10.76 -22.33
C ARG A 445 -24.45 -12.04 -22.82
N ALA A 446 -24.09 -12.96 -21.94
CA ALA A 446 -23.52 -14.28 -22.29
C ALA A 446 -24.54 -15.43 -22.08
N MET A 447 -25.72 -15.13 -21.53
CA MET A 447 -26.66 -16.16 -21.06
C MET A 447 -27.19 -17.02 -22.22
N PHE A 448 -27.46 -16.43 -23.38
CA PHE A 448 -27.85 -17.18 -24.58
C PHE A 448 -26.80 -18.21 -25.00
N THR A 449 -25.51 -17.82 -25.02
CA THR A 449 -24.40 -18.73 -25.35
C THR A 449 -24.27 -19.83 -24.29
N ALA A 450 -24.38 -19.47 -23.00
CA ALA A 450 -24.32 -20.43 -21.90
C ALA A 450 -25.47 -21.46 -21.94
N VAL A 451 -26.71 -21.01 -22.21
CA VAL A 451 -27.86 -21.92 -22.42
C VAL A 451 -27.62 -22.80 -23.65
N SER A 452 -27.20 -22.22 -24.78
CA SER A 452 -26.97 -22.96 -26.04
C SER A 452 -25.92 -24.07 -25.91
N ARG A 453 -24.89 -23.87 -25.07
CA ARG A 453 -23.84 -24.87 -24.77
C ARG A 453 -24.35 -26.08 -23.99
N LEU A 454 -25.49 -25.98 -23.30
CA LEU A 454 -26.12 -27.11 -22.60
C LEU A 454 -26.95 -28.02 -23.54
N LYS A 455 -27.09 -27.67 -24.83
CA LYS A 455 -27.80 -28.48 -25.82
C LYS A 455 -27.12 -29.84 -25.99
N GLY A 456 -27.89 -30.94 -25.90
CA GLY A 456 -27.36 -32.30 -25.94
C GLY A 456 -26.59 -32.72 -24.68
N LYS A 457 -26.66 -31.93 -23.60
CA LYS A 457 -26.26 -32.31 -22.23
C LYS A 457 -27.43 -32.38 -21.25
N LEU A 458 -28.58 -31.84 -21.67
CA LEU A 458 -29.88 -31.97 -21.02
C LEU A 458 -30.81 -32.74 -21.96
N ASP A 459 -31.91 -33.27 -21.44
CA ASP A 459 -33.02 -33.76 -22.26
C ASP A 459 -33.68 -32.61 -23.04
N ASP A 460 -34.30 -32.92 -24.18
CA ASP A 460 -34.90 -31.91 -25.07
C ASP A 460 -36.01 -31.10 -24.39
N SER A 461 -36.73 -31.70 -23.43
CA SER A 461 -37.73 -31.02 -22.60
C SER A 461 -37.09 -29.97 -21.69
N ALA A 462 -36.10 -30.32 -20.89
CA ALA A 462 -35.39 -29.40 -20.00
C ALA A 462 -34.63 -28.31 -20.79
N TYR A 463 -33.99 -28.66 -21.90
CA TYR A 463 -33.36 -27.69 -22.80
C TYR A 463 -34.38 -26.70 -23.35
N LYS A 464 -35.55 -27.18 -23.81
CA LYS A 464 -36.64 -26.31 -24.26
C LYS A 464 -37.14 -25.40 -23.14
N THR A 465 -37.46 -25.93 -21.95
CA THR A 465 -37.88 -25.12 -20.79
C THR A 465 -36.88 -24.02 -20.47
N LEU A 466 -35.58 -24.32 -20.46
CA LEU A 466 -34.52 -23.35 -20.20
C LEU A 466 -34.43 -22.25 -21.29
N MET A 467 -34.57 -22.64 -22.56
CA MET A 467 -34.52 -21.73 -23.70
C MET A 467 -35.77 -20.85 -23.82
N ASP A 468 -36.96 -21.41 -23.58
CA ASP A 468 -38.23 -20.68 -23.54
C ASP A 468 -38.22 -19.66 -22.38
N TYR A 469 -37.73 -20.07 -21.19
CA TYR A 469 -37.57 -19.17 -20.03
C TYR A 469 -36.60 -18.03 -20.34
N HIS A 470 -35.41 -18.32 -20.87
CA HIS A 470 -34.44 -17.31 -21.29
C HIS A 470 -35.05 -16.31 -22.28
N SER A 471 -35.82 -16.80 -23.26
CA SER A 471 -36.48 -15.96 -24.26
C SER A 471 -37.51 -15.02 -23.61
N ALA A 472 -38.29 -15.52 -22.65
CA ALA A 472 -39.23 -14.70 -21.88
C ALA A 472 -38.50 -13.68 -20.96
N THR A 473 -37.39 -14.05 -20.31
CA THR A 473 -36.57 -13.12 -19.50
C THR A 473 -36.01 -11.98 -20.34
N VAL A 474 -35.46 -12.28 -21.52
CA VAL A 474 -35.01 -11.25 -22.48
C VAL A 474 -36.18 -10.37 -22.92
N ALA A 475 -37.33 -10.96 -23.26
CA ALA A 475 -38.52 -10.23 -23.69
C ALA A 475 -39.21 -9.39 -22.59
N LEU A 476 -38.92 -9.66 -21.31
CA LEU A 476 -39.28 -8.79 -20.17
C LEU A 476 -38.26 -7.65 -20.03
N LEU A 477 -36.97 -7.96 -19.97
CA LEU A 477 -35.90 -6.97 -19.83
C LEU A 477 -35.88 -5.95 -20.98
N SER A 478 -36.21 -6.35 -22.20
CA SER A 478 -36.35 -5.44 -23.34
C SER A 478 -37.53 -4.48 -23.21
N LEU A 479 -38.64 -4.87 -22.59
CA LEU A 479 -39.74 -3.93 -22.28
C LEU A 479 -39.33 -2.96 -21.17
N MET A 480 -38.71 -3.47 -20.10
CA MET A 480 -38.21 -2.64 -18.99
C MET A 480 -37.09 -1.66 -19.39
N SER A 481 -36.46 -1.87 -20.55
CA SER A 481 -35.39 -1.01 -21.09
C SER A 481 -35.87 -0.07 -22.22
N ALA A 482 -37.14 -0.10 -22.59
CA ALA A 482 -37.70 0.80 -23.60
C ALA A 482 -37.91 2.21 -23.03
N PRO A 483 -37.65 3.29 -23.79
CA PRO A 483 -37.99 4.64 -23.35
C PRO A 483 -39.51 4.78 -23.18
N SER A 484 -39.92 5.42 -22.09
CA SER A 484 -41.32 5.64 -21.72
C SER A 484 -41.97 6.72 -22.58
N ASN A 485 -42.38 6.34 -23.80
CA ASN A 485 -43.19 7.19 -24.68
C ASN A 485 -44.67 7.11 -24.27
N ASP A 486 -45.10 7.93 -23.31
CA ASP A 486 -46.47 8.45 -23.05
C ASP A 486 -47.71 7.50 -23.11
N GLU A 487 -47.54 6.18 -23.14
CA GLU A 487 -48.60 5.18 -22.91
C GLU A 487 -48.39 4.48 -21.54
N GLU A 488 -48.60 5.26 -20.47
CA GLU A 488 -48.24 4.93 -19.09
C GLU A 488 -49.08 3.80 -18.43
N GLY A 489 -50.12 3.32 -19.12
CA GLY A 489 -50.90 2.14 -18.71
C GLY A 489 -50.47 0.84 -19.41
N GLY A 490 -50.65 0.78 -20.74
CA GLY A 490 -50.47 -0.46 -21.51
C GLY A 490 -49.05 -1.02 -21.56
N SER A 491 -48.05 -0.21 -21.21
CA SER A 491 -46.65 -0.63 -21.04
C SER A 491 -46.42 -1.33 -19.70
N ALA A 492 -46.97 -0.81 -18.61
CA ALA A 492 -46.89 -1.39 -17.26
C ALA A 492 -47.64 -2.73 -17.19
N ASP A 493 -48.85 -2.81 -17.76
CA ASP A 493 -49.65 -4.05 -17.79
C ASP A 493 -48.92 -5.18 -18.52
N GLN A 494 -48.24 -4.89 -19.64
CA GLN A 494 -47.42 -5.87 -20.37
C GLN A 494 -46.19 -6.34 -19.57
N ILE A 495 -45.58 -5.46 -18.78
CA ILE A 495 -44.46 -5.80 -17.90
C ILE A 495 -44.95 -6.71 -16.76
N SER A 496 -46.08 -6.41 -16.12
CA SER A 496 -46.67 -7.28 -15.09
C SER A 496 -47.05 -8.65 -15.65
N SER A 497 -47.80 -8.69 -16.76
CA SER A 497 -48.24 -9.93 -17.40
C SER A 497 -47.07 -10.85 -17.81
N LYS A 498 -45.95 -10.30 -18.33
CA LYS A 498 -44.75 -11.10 -18.60
C LYS A 498 -44.00 -11.54 -17.35
N LYS A 499 -44.02 -10.76 -16.26
CA LYS A 499 -43.44 -11.14 -14.97
C LYS A 499 -44.24 -12.28 -14.33
N GLU A 500 -45.56 -12.18 -14.28
CA GLU A 500 -46.47 -13.23 -13.82
C GLU A 500 -46.31 -14.53 -14.63
N PHE A 501 -46.16 -14.42 -15.96
CA PHE A 501 -45.85 -15.57 -16.81
C PHE A 501 -44.51 -16.23 -16.43
N LEU A 502 -43.44 -15.46 -16.24
CA LEU A 502 -42.14 -15.99 -15.79
C LEU A 502 -42.21 -16.60 -14.38
N GLU A 503 -42.99 -16.01 -13.46
CA GLU A 503 -43.25 -16.55 -12.13
C GLU A 503 -43.98 -17.90 -12.19
N SER A 504 -44.98 -18.04 -13.07
CA SER A 504 -45.67 -19.31 -13.31
C SER A 504 -44.74 -20.42 -13.83
N LEU A 505 -43.64 -20.06 -14.49
CA LEU A 505 -42.62 -20.99 -14.98
C LEU A 505 -41.50 -21.27 -13.96
N MET A 506 -41.36 -20.49 -12.87
CA MET A 506 -40.31 -20.69 -11.86
C MET A 506 -40.30 -22.10 -11.25
N PRO A 507 -41.45 -22.75 -10.90
CA PRO A 507 -41.44 -24.11 -10.35
C PRO A 507 -40.84 -25.14 -11.34
N THR A 508 -41.17 -25.00 -12.62
CA THR A 508 -40.66 -25.86 -13.70
C THR A 508 -39.17 -25.62 -13.96
N LEU A 509 -38.70 -24.38 -13.84
CA LEU A 509 -37.27 -24.07 -13.97
C LEU A 509 -36.47 -24.56 -12.75
N LYS A 510 -37.01 -24.43 -11.53
CA LYS A 510 -36.39 -24.93 -10.30
C LYS A 510 -36.29 -26.47 -10.31
N SER A 511 -37.29 -27.19 -10.82
CA SER A 511 -37.29 -28.66 -10.81
C SER A 511 -36.14 -29.29 -11.63
N LEU A 512 -35.66 -28.61 -12.68
CA LEU A 512 -34.48 -29.04 -13.46
C LEU A 512 -33.23 -29.23 -12.56
N VAL A 513 -33.09 -28.39 -11.53
CA VAL A 513 -31.96 -28.39 -10.60
C VAL A 513 -32.29 -29.22 -9.35
N LEU A 514 -33.47 -29.00 -8.75
CA LEU A 514 -33.83 -29.58 -7.46
C LEU A 514 -34.36 -31.02 -7.55
N GLY A 515 -34.95 -31.42 -8.68
CA GLY A 515 -35.67 -32.69 -8.83
C GLY A 515 -34.86 -33.90 -9.32
N THR A 516 -33.59 -33.71 -9.73
CA THR A 516 -32.78 -34.76 -10.36
C THR A 516 -31.53 -35.16 -9.55
N PRO A 517 -31.64 -36.19 -8.69
CA PRO A 517 -30.51 -37.03 -8.29
C PRO A 517 -30.24 -38.05 -9.41
N LEU A 518 -29.42 -37.68 -10.40
CA LEU A 518 -28.95 -38.63 -11.40
C LEU A 518 -27.83 -39.52 -10.83
N ALA A 519 -27.75 -40.76 -11.33
CA ALA A 519 -26.94 -41.82 -10.76
C ALA A 519 -25.43 -41.54 -10.81
N GLN A 520 -24.69 -42.23 -9.94
CA GLN A 520 -23.25 -42.38 -10.08
C GLN A 520 -22.97 -43.52 -11.05
N GLU A 521 -22.35 -43.19 -12.19
CA GLU A 521 -21.49 -44.08 -13.00
C GLU A 521 -20.09 -43.48 -13.03
#